data_AF-A0A0G4LLG9-F1
#
_entry.id   AF-A0A0G4LLG9-F1
#
_cell.length_a   1.000
_cell.length_b   1.000
_cell.length_c   1.000
_cell.angle_alpha   90.00
_cell.angle_beta   90.00
_cell.angle_gamma   90.00
#
_symmetry.space_group_name_H-M   'P 1'
#
loop_
_entity.id
_entity.type
_entity.pdbx_description
1 polymer ?
#
loop_
_entity_poly.entity_id
_entity_poly.type
_entity_poly.pdbx_seq_one_letter_code
_entity_poly.pdbx_strand_id
1 'polypeptide(L)'
;MHFAYPPRKSSNPAPFRPRSSKLPSVRRSRIRAVAIVALVVMSTLWIITKLFGSRSTVAWEPSGSPPVVLVTVLDGPKYGKAYVQSIRENRERYAAFHGYETLIANVGDYPLDEDSPSSWSKILAVRHAMTKFPECRYVWYLEQDGYIMDPSKTLEERIMNGATLDAVMIKNEPVVPPDSIIKT
;
A
#
# COMPACT_ATOMS: atom_id res chain seq x y z
N MET A 1 -84.37 -81.95 11.52
CA MET A 1 -84.05 -80.51 11.47
C MET A 1 -82.97 -80.23 12.50
N HIS A 2 -81.77 -79.84 12.08
CA HIS A 2 -80.73 -79.33 12.97
C HIS A 2 -80.24 -78.00 12.37
N PHE A 3 -80.57 -76.89 13.02
CA PHE A 3 -80.08 -75.56 12.66
C PHE A 3 -78.61 -75.45 13.09
N ALA A 4 -77.71 -75.13 12.15
CA ALA A 4 -76.32 -74.87 12.46
C ALA A 4 -76.22 -73.58 13.28
N TYR A 5 -75.67 -73.67 14.49
CA TYR A 5 -75.43 -72.49 15.33
C TYR A 5 -74.27 -71.65 14.75
N PRO A 6 -74.37 -70.31 14.75
CA PRO A 6 -73.29 -69.46 14.31
C PRO A 6 -72.08 -69.55 15.27
N PRO A 7 -70.84 -69.46 14.75
CA PRO A 7 -69.64 -69.59 15.56
C PRO A 7 -69.56 -68.47 16.60
N ARG A 8 -69.19 -68.84 17.84
CA ARG A 8 -69.09 -67.90 18.96
C ARG A 8 -68.04 -66.82 18.69
N LYS A 9 -68.44 -65.56 18.88
CA LYS A 9 -67.56 -64.38 18.88
C LYS A 9 -66.46 -64.58 19.93
N SER A 10 -65.20 -64.46 19.53
CA SER A 10 -64.07 -64.59 20.46
C SER A 10 -64.09 -63.44 21.48
N SER A 11 -63.89 -63.76 22.76
CA SER A 11 -63.97 -62.83 23.89
C SER A 11 -62.64 -62.18 24.25
N ASN A 12 -61.62 -62.28 23.39
CA ASN A 12 -60.33 -61.65 23.63
C ASN A 12 -60.32 -60.20 23.13
N PRO A 13 -60.11 -59.19 24.00
CA PRO A 13 -59.93 -57.82 23.56
C PRO A 13 -58.65 -57.69 22.74
N ALA A 14 -58.63 -56.78 21.76
CA ALA A 14 -57.45 -56.54 20.94
C ALA A 14 -56.27 -56.06 21.83
N PRO A 15 -55.04 -56.56 21.61
CA PRO A 15 -53.88 -56.15 22.40
C PRO A 15 -53.63 -54.65 22.23
N PHE A 16 -53.42 -53.97 23.36
CA PHE A 16 -53.23 -52.53 23.42
C PHE A 16 -51.97 -52.13 22.63
N ARG A 17 -52.13 -51.42 21.51
CA ARG A 17 -50.99 -50.89 20.74
C ARG A 17 -50.55 -49.56 21.36
N PRO A 18 -49.28 -49.40 21.81
CA PRO A 18 -48.81 -48.12 22.34
C PRO A 18 -48.87 -47.06 21.23
N ARG A 19 -49.34 -45.87 21.60
CA ARG A 19 -49.49 -44.73 20.69
C ARG A 19 -48.10 -44.22 20.31
N SER A 20 -47.68 -44.45 19.06
CA SER A 20 -46.45 -43.86 18.52
C SER A 20 -46.60 -42.34 18.46
N SER A 21 -45.87 -41.62 19.32
CA SER A 21 -45.71 -40.17 19.22
C SER A 21 -44.77 -39.86 18.05
N LYS A 22 -45.33 -39.64 16.85
CA LYS A 22 -44.55 -39.07 15.75
C LYS A 22 -44.12 -37.66 16.17
N LEU A 23 -42.81 -37.46 16.32
CA LEU A 23 -42.23 -36.12 16.53
C LEU A 23 -42.78 -35.20 15.42
N PRO A 24 -43.20 -33.96 15.75
CA PRO A 24 -43.83 -33.09 14.77
C PRO A 24 -42.85 -32.80 13.65
N SER A 25 -43.10 -33.36 12.46
CA SER A 25 -42.28 -33.09 11.30
C SER A 25 -42.48 -31.64 10.90
N VAL A 26 -41.38 -30.88 10.86
CA VAL A 26 -41.40 -29.48 10.48
C VAL A 26 -41.91 -29.40 9.03
N ARG A 27 -43.08 -28.80 8.86
CA ARG A 27 -43.73 -28.64 7.55
C ARG A 27 -42.74 -28.01 6.59
N ARG A 28 -42.50 -28.61 5.42
CA ARG A 28 -41.50 -28.19 4.41
C ARG A 28 -41.54 -26.69 4.07
N SER A 29 -42.70 -26.04 4.23
CA SER A 29 -42.85 -24.59 4.07
C SER A 29 -42.09 -23.75 5.11
N ARG A 30 -41.99 -24.22 6.37
CA ARG A 30 -41.22 -23.56 7.43
C ARG A 30 -39.71 -23.68 7.19
N ILE A 31 -39.26 -24.77 6.58
CA ILE A 31 -37.85 -24.98 6.21
C ILE A 31 -37.40 -23.95 5.17
N ARG A 32 -38.25 -23.66 4.17
CA ARG A 32 -37.97 -22.63 3.16
C ARG A 32 -37.84 -21.23 3.76
N ALA A 33 -38.74 -20.88 4.69
CA ALA A 33 -38.69 -19.59 5.37
C ALA A 33 -37.42 -19.43 6.22
N VAL A 34 -37.05 -20.47 6.98
CA VAL A 34 -35.81 -20.49 7.78
C VAL A 34 -34.56 -20.36 6.90
N ALA A 35 -34.54 -21.04 5.75
CA ALA A 35 -33.42 -20.96 4.81
C ALA A 35 -33.25 -19.55 4.21
N ILE A 36 -34.35 -18.87 3.86
CA ILE A 36 -34.30 -17.49 3.34
C ILE A 36 -33.78 -16.53 4.41
N VAL A 37 -34.27 -16.63 5.64
CA VAL A 37 -33.79 -15.79 6.75
C VAL A 37 -32.30 -16.02 7.02
N ALA A 38 -31.86 -17.28 7.01
CA ALA A 38 -30.44 -17.60 7.19
C ALA A 38 -29.57 -16.98 6.07
N LEU A 39 -30.02 -17.02 4.82
CA LEU A 39 -29.30 -16.40 3.70
C LEU A 39 -29.20 -14.88 3.82
N VAL A 40 -30.28 -14.21 4.26
CA VAL A 40 -30.26 -12.77 4.50
C VAL A 40 -29.32 -12.40 5.64
N VAL A 41 -29.30 -13.17 6.73
CA VAL A 41 -28.37 -12.95 7.85
C VAL A 41 -26.92 -13.18 7.41
N MET A 42 -26.65 -14.22 6.63
CA MET A 42 -25.32 -14.49 6.11
C MET A 42 -24.84 -13.41 5.13
N SER A 43 -25.73 -12.91 4.27
CA SER A 43 -25.37 -11.84 3.32
C SER A 43 -25.13 -10.50 4.03
N THR A 44 -25.94 -10.16 5.04
CA THR A 44 -25.72 -8.94 5.83
C THR A 44 -24.44 -9.02 6.64
N LEU A 45 -24.12 -10.16 7.27
CA LEU A 45 -22.85 -10.36 7.96
C LEU A 45 -21.65 -10.29 6.99
N TRP A 46 -21.79 -10.81 5.77
CA TRP A 46 -20.75 -10.71 4.74
C TRP A 46 -20.54 -9.26 4.28
N ILE A 47 -21.60 -8.48 4.14
CA ILE A 47 -21.53 -7.06 3.78
C ILE A 47 -20.92 -6.23 4.91
N ILE A 48 -21.33 -6.47 6.17
CA ILE A 48 -20.78 -5.81 7.36
C ILE A 48 -19.28 -6.12 7.49
N THR A 49 -18.85 -7.37 7.28
CA THR A 49 -17.42 -7.72 7.32
C THR A 49 -16.62 -7.09 6.19
N LYS A 50 -17.24 -6.77 5.05
CA LYS A 50 -16.58 -6.01 3.96
C LYS A 50 -16.60 -4.50 4.16
N LEU A 51 -17.60 -3.94 4.84
CA LEU A 51 -17.71 -2.51 5.15
C LEU A 51 -16.84 -2.10 6.35
N PHE A 52 -16.78 -2.95 7.39
CA PHE A 52 -16.01 -2.69 8.61
C PHE A 52 -14.69 -3.47 8.68
N GLY A 53 -14.45 -4.40 7.76
CA GLY A 53 -13.14 -4.99 7.58
C GLY A 53 -12.20 -3.93 7.06
N SER A 54 -11.43 -3.31 7.97
CA SER A 54 -10.27 -2.51 7.58
C SER A 54 -9.47 -3.35 6.59
N ARG A 55 -9.40 -2.91 5.33
CA ARG A 55 -8.31 -3.31 4.45
C ARG A 55 -7.07 -2.72 5.10
N SER A 56 -6.49 -3.42 6.07
CA SER A 56 -5.09 -3.25 6.42
C SER A 56 -4.29 -3.74 5.22
N THR A 57 -4.26 -2.92 4.16
CA THR A 57 -3.07 -2.87 3.33
C THR A 57 -1.98 -2.52 4.31
N VAL A 58 -1.23 -3.53 4.76
CA VAL A 58 0.02 -3.28 5.47
C VAL A 58 0.80 -2.42 4.49
N ALA A 59 0.83 -1.11 4.73
CA ALA A 59 1.59 -0.21 3.91
C ALA A 59 3.02 -0.70 4.06
N TRP A 60 3.57 -1.26 2.98
CA TRP A 60 4.94 -1.71 3.00
C TRP A 60 5.80 -0.48 3.27
N GLU A 61 6.48 -0.51 4.42
CA GLU A 61 7.37 0.55 4.84
C GLU A 61 8.80 0.04 4.63
N PRO A 62 9.61 0.75 3.82
CA PRO A 62 11.01 0.38 3.61
C PRO A 62 11.75 0.32 4.94
N SER A 63 12.67 -0.63 5.08
CA SER A 63 13.51 -0.73 6.29
C SER A 63 14.44 0.47 6.51
N GLY A 64 14.65 1.29 5.48
CA GLY A 64 15.48 2.50 5.54
C GLY A 64 16.97 2.20 5.45
N SER A 65 17.35 1.08 4.83
CA SER A 65 18.74 0.69 4.59
C SER A 65 18.96 0.51 3.08
N PRO A 66 19.57 1.48 2.37
CA PRO A 66 20.19 2.70 2.89
C PRO A 66 19.18 3.80 3.27
N PRO A 67 19.53 4.74 4.17
CA PRO A 67 18.61 5.82 4.56
C PRO A 67 18.30 6.75 3.38
N VAL A 68 19.31 7.10 2.59
CA VAL A 68 19.18 7.93 1.40
C VAL A 68 19.94 7.30 0.24
N VAL A 69 19.34 7.35 -0.95
CA VAL A 69 20.04 7.12 -2.22
C VAL A 69 20.17 8.45 -2.95
N LEU A 70 21.40 8.91 -3.12
CA LEU A 70 21.72 10.11 -3.88
C LEU A 70 21.80 9.78 -5.37
N VAL A 71 20.96 10.42 -6.18
CA VAL A 71 20.87 10.18 -7.62
C VAL A 71 21.33 11.41 -8.40
N THR A 72 22.25 11.22 -9.34
CA THR A 72 22.69 12.28 -10.25
C THR A 72 22.81 11.72 -11.68
N VAL A 73 22.33 12.49 -12.66
CA VAL A 73 22.52 12.20 -14.08
C VAL A 73 23.56 13.16 -14.64
N LEU A 74 24.62 12.64 -15.25
CA LEU A 74 25.74 13.41 -15.78
C LEU A 74 25.69 13.49 -17.30
N ASP A 75 25.98 14.66 -17.85
CA ASP A 75 26.08 14.89 -19.29
C ASP A 75 27.56 15.01 -19.71
N GLY A 76 28.23 13.86 -19.75
CA GLY A 76 29.65 13.77 -20.08
C GLY A 76 30.06 14.30 -21.46
N PRO A 77 29.24 14.17 -22.52
CA PRO A 77 29.55 14.77 -23.81
C PRO A 77 29.46 16.30 -23.82
N LYS A 78 28.50 16.88 -23.08
CA LYS A 78 28.32 18.34 -23.01
C LYS A 78 29.31 19.02 -22.08
N TYR A 79 29.71 18.36 -20.99
CA TYR A 79 30.59 18.94 -19.97
C TYR A 79 31.96 18.25 -19.95
N GLY A 80 33.01 19.00 -19.61
CA GLY A 80 34.38 18.46 -19.58
C GLY A 80 34.57 17.35 -18.53
N LYS A 81 35.43 16.37 -18.82
CA LYS A 81 35.72 15.22 -17.93
C LYS A 81 36.10 15.62 -16.50
N ALA A 82 36.88 16.68 -16.34
CA ALA A 82 37.31 17.17 -15.03
C ALA A 82 36.13 17.64 -14.16
N TYR A 83 35.15 18.32 -14.77
CA TYR A 83 33.94 18.74 -14.09
C TYR A 83 33.07 17.55 -13.71
N VAL A 84 32.82 16.63 -14.64
CA VAL A 84 32.03 15.42 -14.40
C VAL A 84 32.63 14.60 -13.26
N GLN A 85 33.96 14.48 -13.24
CA GLN A 85 34.69 13.78 -12.19
C GLN A 85 34.58 14.49 -10.84
N SER A 86 34.66 15.81 -10.79
CA SER A 86 34.55 16.56 -9.53
C SER A 86 33.15 16.44 -8.91
N ILE A 87 32.09 16.42 -9.74
CA ILE A 87 30.71 16.18 -9.29
C ILE A 87 30.54 14.75 -8.76
N ARG A 88 31.09 13.76 -9.48
CA ARG A 88 31.07 12.35 -9.05
C ARG A 88 31.73 12.18 -7.67
N GLU A 89 32.94 12.72 -7.51
CA GLU A 89 33.66 12.64 -6.23
C GLU A 89 32.92 13.37 -5.10
N ASN A 90 32.28 14.51 -5.39
CA ASN A 90 31.46 15.23 -4.41
C ASN A 90 30.32 14.36 -3.89
N ARG A 91 29.65 13.62 -4.79
CA ARG A 91 28.53 12.72 -4.47
C ARG A 91 28.98 11.52 -3.66
N GLU A 92 29.98 10.82 -4.16
CA GLU A 92 30.50 9.59 -3.56
C GLU A 92 31.06 9.86 -2.17
N ARG A 93 31.83 10.95 -1.99
CA ARG A 93 32.38 11.31 -0.66
C ARG A 93 31.29 11.68 0.34
N TYR A 94 30.32 12.50 -0.08
CA TYR A 94 29.22 12.89 0.81
C TYR A 94 28.39 11.66 1.23
N ALA A 95 28.05 10.81 0.27
CA ALA A 95 27.28 9.61 0.55
C ALA A 95 28.03 8.65 1.49
N ALA A 96 29.31 8.39 1.22
CA ALA A 96 30.15 7.55 2.07
C ALA A 96 30.27 8.10 3.50
N PHE A 97 30.35 9.42 3.67
CA PHE A 97 30.43 10.05 4.99
C PHE A 97 29.16 9.84 5.83
N HIS A 98 27.99 9.80 5.19
CA HIS A 98 26.69 9.68 5.87
C HIS A 98 26.07 8.27 5.83
N GLY A 99 26.78 7.28 5.26
CA GLY A 99 26.24 5.93 5.06
C GLY A 99 25.11 5.88 4.03
N TYR A 100 25.07 6.81 3.10
CA TYR A 100 24.14 6.83 1.97
C TYR A 100 24.72 6.04 0.81
N GLU A 101 23.85 5.70 -0.15
CA GLU A 101 24.26 5.10 -1.42
C GLU A 101 24.20 6.12 -2.56
N THR A 102 24.98 5.90 -3.62
CA THR A 102 24.95 6.74 -4.83
C THR A 102 24.50 5.95 -6.05
N LEU A 103 23.64 6.56 -6.87
CA LEU A 103 23.37 6.13 -8.23
C LEU A 103 23.73 7.26 -9.19
N ILE A 104 24.80 7.06 -9.94
CA ILE A 104 25.26 8.00 -10.96
C ILE A 104 25.01 7.39 -12.33
N ALA A 105 24.13 8.01 -13.10
CA ALA A 105 23.84 7.64 -14.48
C ALA A 105 24.32 8.74 -15.44
N ASN A 106 24.34 8.45 -16.73
CA ASN A 106 24.66 9.40 -17.78
C ASN A 106 23.44 9.69 -18.65
N VAL A 107 23.45 10.85 -19.29
CA VAL A 107 22.51 11.13 -20.38
C VAL A 107 22.70 10.08 -21.47
N GLY A 108 21.60 9.41 -21.85
CA GLY A 108 21.61 8.32 -22.83
C GLY A 108 21.66 6.90 -22.24
N ASP A 109 21.88 6.74 -20.93
CA ASP A 109 21.84 5.40 -20.29
C ASP A 109 20.44 4.78 -20.29
N TYR A 110 19.41 5.60 -20.49
CA TYR A 110 18.01 5.19 -20.50
C TYR A 110 17.35 5.48 -21.84
N PRO A 111 16.52 4.55 -22.37
CA PRO A 111 15.77 4.80 -23.58
C PRO A 111 14.74 5.91 -23.32
N LEU A 112 14.83 6.97 -24.10
CA LEU A 112 13.84 8.04 -24.18
C LEU A 112 13.25 8.02 -25.59
N ASP A 113 11.99 8.42 -25.73
CA ASP A 113 11.39 8.65 -27.04
C ASP A 113 12.15 9.76 -27.78
N GLU A 114 12.19 9.72 -29.10
CA GLU A 114 13.00 10.65 -29.92
C GLU A 114 12.65 12.13 -29.66
N ASP A 115 11.39 12.42 -29.37
CA ASP A 115 10.89 13.77 -29.08
C ASP A 115 11.08 14.20 -27.60
N SER A 116 11.56 13.30 -26.74
CA SER A 116 11.69 13.57 -25.31
C SER A 116 12.99 14.32 -24.98
N PRO A 117 12.94 15.38 -24.14
CA PRO A 117 14.14 16.07 -23.70
C PRO A 117 15.09 15.14 -22.93
N SER A 118 16.40 15.28 -23.14
CA SER A 118 17.42 14.50 -22.40
C SER A 118 17.34 14.69 -20.88
N SER A 119 16.81 15.82 -20.40
CA SER A 119 16.57 16.06 -18.98
C SER A 119 15.62 15.03 -18.35
N TRP A 120 14.75 14.38 -19.12
CA TRP A 120 13.83 13.36 -18.64
C TRP A 120 14.54 12.08 -18.19
N SER A 121 15.81 11.88 -18.55
CA SER A 121 16.63 10.80 -17.98
C SER A 121 16.64 10.82 -16.45
N LYS A 122 16.42 11.97 -15.80
CA LYS A 122 16.30 12.07 -14.34
C LYS A 122 15.16 11.22 -13.78
N ILE A 123 14.02 11.16 -14.46
CA ILE A 123 12.84 10.42 -14.03
C ILE A 123 13.15 8.92 -14.07
N LEU A 124 13.77 8.47 -15.16
CA LEU A 124 14.17 7.07 -15.33
C LEU A 124 15.29 6.68 -14.36
N ALA A 125 16.23 7.58 -14.08
CA ALA A 125 17.28 7.38 -13.09
C ALA A 125 16.72 7.21 -11.67
N VAL A 126 15.79 8.07 -11.27
CA VAL A 126 15.09 7.96 -9.98
C VAL A 126 14.30 6.65 -9.92
N ARG A 127 13.57 6.28 -10.98
CA ARG A 127 12.87 4.99 -11.04
C ARG A 127 13.81 3.79 -10.94
N HIS A 128 14.98 3.87 -11.59
CA HIS A 128 16.01 2.86 -11.48
C HIS A 128 16.53 2.75 -10.04
N ALA A 129 16.77 3.88 -9.37
CA ALA A 129 17.17 3.92 -7.96
C ALA A 129 16.13 3.24 -7.05
N MET A 130 14.85 3.57 -7.21
CA MET A 130 13.77 2.96 -6.43
C MET A 130 13.66 1.44 -6.65
N THR A 131 13.92 0.97 -7.87
CA THR A 131 13.94 -0.48 -8.17
C THR A 131 15.17 -1.17 -7.59
N LYS A 132 16.34 -0.52 -7.67
CA LYS A 132 17.63 -1.07 -7.22
C LYS A 132 17.75 -1.09 -5.69
N PHE A 133 17.17 -0.09 -5.03
CA PHE A 133 17.19 0.09 -3.59
C PHE A 133 15.75 0.18 -3.05
N PRO A 134 14.98 -0.93 -3.10
CA PRO A 134 13.58 -0.91 -2.64
C PRO A 134 13.49 -0.52 -1.16
N GLU A 135 14.47 -0.94 -0.36
CA GLU A 135 14.50 -0.70 1.08
C GLU A 135 14.93 0.73 1.48
N CYS A 136 15.22 1.62 0.51
CA CYS A 136 15.65 2.97 0.85
C CYS A 136 14.52 3.84 1.40
N ARG A 137 14.83 4.72 2.37
CA ARG A 137 13.81 5.61 2.96
C ARG A 137 13.52 6.81 2.06
N TYR A 138 14.57 7.41 1.50
CA TYR A 138 14.47 8.58 0.63
C TYR A 138 15.35 8.42 -0.61
N VAL A 139 14.86 8.96 -1.73
CA VAL A 139 15.65 9.16 -2.94
C VAL A 139 15.90 10.65 -3.09
N TRP A 140 17.16 11.04 -3.04
CA TRP A 140 17.58 12.44 -3.21
C TRP A 140 18.18 12.63 -4.60
N TYR A 141 17.38 13.16 -5.52
CA TYR A 141 17.91 13.60 -6.81
C TYR A 141 18.61 14.95 -6.67
N LEU A 142 19.86 15.02 -7.12
CA LEU A 142 20.63 16.25 -7.17
C LEU A 142 21.22 16.42 -8.57
N GLU A 143 20.89 17.55 -9.20
CA GLU A 143 21.35 17.91 -10.54
C GLU A 143 22.88 17.99 -10.61
N GLN A 144 23.42 17.82 -11.83
CA GLN A 144 24.86 17.87 -12.05
C GLN A 144 25.47 19.25 -11.71
N ASP A 145 24.70 20.32 -11.83
CA ASP A 145 25.12 21.70 -11.54
C ASP A 145 25.05 22.07 -10.04
N GLY A 146 24.40 21.25 -9.21
CA GLY A 146 24.42 21.41 -7.76
C GLY A 146 25.74 20.93 -7.15
N TYR A 147 26.28 21.62 -6.14
CA TYR A 147 27.48 21.18 -5.43
C TYR A 147 27.22 21.12 -3.92
N ILE A 148 27.59 20.01 -3.28
CA ILE A 148 27.45 19.88 -1.83
C ILE A 148 28.65 20.56 -1.18
N MET A 149 28.41 21.73 -0.62
CA MET A 149 29.45 22.61 -0.06
C MET A 149 29.77 22.32 1.41
N ASP A 150 28.78 21.87 2.17
CA ASP A 150 28.93 21.51 3.59
C ASP A 150 28.68 20.02 3.77
N PRO A 151 29.74 19.19 3.84
CA PRO A 151 29.59 17.75 3.97
C PRO A 151 29.21 17.32 5.39
N SER A 152 29.31 18.19 6.40
CA SER A 152 29.07 17.81 7.80
C SER A 152 27.59 17.67 8.14
N LYS A 153 26.71 18.30 7.35
CA LYS A 153 25.27 18.34 7.58
C LYS A 153 24.54 17.24 6.82
N THR A 154 23.63 16.54 7.51
CA THR A 154 22.76 15.53 6.90
C THR A 154 21.52 16.17 6.28
N LEU A 155 20.87 15.44 5.37
CA LEU A 155 19.60 15.88 4.77
C LEU A 155 18.46 15.81 5.79
N GLU A 156 18.49 14.84 6.69
CA GLU A 156 17.48 14.63 7.72
C GLU A 156 17.47 15.75 8.76
N GLU A 157 18.65 16.21 9.20
CA GLU A 157 18.78 17.32 10.15
C GLU A 157 18.10 18.58 9.62
N ARG A 158 18.25 18.84 8.30
CA ARG A 158 18.00 20.16 7.72
C ARG A 158 16.66 20.31 6.99
N ILE A 159 16.18 19.25 6.34
CA ILE A 159 14.99 19.34 5.47
C ILE A 159 13.93 18.29 5.83
N MET A 160 14.32 17.06 6.16
CA MET A 160 13.33 15.99 6.39
C MET A 160 12.72 16.03 7.79
N ASN A 161 13.33 16.73 8.73
CA ASN A 161 12.72 16.99 10.04
C ASN A 161 11.70 18.13 9.94
N GLY A 162 10.41 17.81 10.15
CA GLY A 162 9.32 18.78 10.05
C GLY A 162 9.46 19.97 11.01
N ALA A 163 9.95 19.75 12.24
CA ALA A 163 10.15 20.83 13.20
C ALA A 163 11.29 21.78 12.79
N THR A 164 12.40 21.22 12.28
CA THR A 164 13.49 22.04 11.72
C THR A 164 13.01 22.81 10.50
N LEU A 165 12.32 22.13 9.57
CA LEU A 165 11.80 22.74 8.36
C LEU A 165 10.83 23.88 8.69
N ASP A 166 9.92 23.67 9.65
CA ASP A 166 8.98 24.68 10.10
C ASP A 166 9.65 25.91 10.71
N ALA A 167 10.79 25.72 11.39
CA ALA A 167 11.55 26.81 11.99
C ALA A 167 12.34 27.64 10.97
N VAL A 168 12.77 27.03 9.85
CA VAL A 168 13.56 27.73 8.80
C VAL A 168 12.71 28.22 7.63
N MET A 169 11.49 27.70 7.46
CA MET A 169 10.58 28.11 6.39
C MET A 169 10.14 29.56 6.58
N ILE A 170 10.24 30.34 5.51
CA ILE A 170 9.73 31.71 5.45
C ILE A 170 8.20 31.63 5.28
N LYS A 171 7.47 31.82 6.38
CA LYS A 171 6.01 31.76 6.43
C LYS A 171 5.44 33.15 6.66
N ASN A 172 4.29 33.42 6.08
CA ASN A 172 3.54 34.68 6.21
C ASN A 172 4.28 35.92 5.69
N GLU A 173 5.28 35.76 4.82
CA GLU A 173 5.93 36.90 4.17
C GLU A 173 5.15 37.33 2.92
N PRO A 174 5.05 38.65 2.65
CA PRO A 174 4.40 39.16 1.45
C PRO A 174 5.11 38.67 0.18
N VAL A 175 4.36 38.05 -0.74
CA VAL A 175 4.91 37.63 -2.04
C VAL A 175 5.35 38.84 -2.87
N VAL A 176 4.63 39.96 -2.74
CA VAL A 176 5.01 41.26 -3.33
C VAL A 176 5.29 42.25 -2.18
N PRO A 177 6.55 42.64 -1.94
CA PRO A 177 6.88 43.65 -0.94
C PRO A 177 6.35 45.05 -1.35
N PRO A 178 6.02 45.96 -0.40
CA PRO A 178 6.08 45.76 1.06
C PRO A 178 4.81 45.12 1.65
N ASP A 179 3.66 45.26 0.99
CA ASP A 179 2.37 44.76 1.46
C ASP A 179 1.67 43.97 0.36
N SER A 180 1.44 42.68 0.60
CA SER A 180 0.68 41.79 -0.27
C SER A 180 -0.37 41.03 0.53
N ILE A 181 -1.57 40.92 -0.05
CA ILE A 181 -2.67 40.10 0.49
C ILE A 181 -2.29 38.61 0.42
N ILE A 182 -1.53 38.24 -0.61
CA ILE A 182 -1.02 36.88 -0.79
C ILE A 182 0.31 36.76 -0.04
N LYS A 183 0.37 35.81 0.89
CA LYS A 183 1.52 35.52 1.74
C LYS A 183 1.92 34.05 1.62
N THR A 184 3.17 33.74 1.97
CA THR A 184 3.72 32.37 1.97
C THR A 184 3.22 31.50 3.11
#